data_AF-A0A8E0RL77-F1
#
_entry.id   AF-A0A8E0RL77-F1
#
_cell.length_a   1.000
_cell.length_b   1.000
_cell.length_c   1.000
_cell.angle_alpha   90.00
_cell.angle_beta   90.00
_cell.angle_gamma   90.00
#
_symmetry.space_group_name_H-M   'P 1'
#
loop_
_entity.id
_entity.type
_entity.pdbx_description
1 polymer ?
#
loop_
_entity_poly.entity_id
_entity_poly.type
_entity_poly.pdbx_seq_one_letter_code
_entity_poly.pdbx_strand_id
1 'polypeptide(L)'
;PKKNPIFLVDLVLDADGPHYSTPLKNFITIPVSLFDKAINSVQDVPQLERFVMEGISSAENPLLEAVGMHEPPVEALRQKLQEYVAAAIIPMEAYARKYEQFMDLTMLDINAYLK
;
A
#
# COMPACT_ATOMS: atom_id res chain seq x y z
N PRO A 1 9.72 -13.17 -8.99
CA PRO A 1 9.19 -12.45 -7.80
C PRO A 1 9.05 -13.37 -6.58
N LYS A 2 9.72 -13.06 -5.45
CA LYS A 2 9.46 -13.75 -4.17
C LYS A 2 8.04 -13.37 -3.72
N LYS A 3 7.18 -14.36 -3.42
CA LYS A 3 5.78 -14.19 -3.03
C LYS A 3 5.64 -13.68 -1.58
N ASN A 4 6.34 -12.62 -1.24
CA ASN A 4 6.29 -12.06 0.10
C ASN A 4 5.04 -11.18 0.22
N PRO A 5 4.32 -11.24 1.36
CA PRO A 5 3.20 -10.35 1.59
C PRO A 5 3.68 -8.89 1.67
N ILE A 6 2.85 -7.95 1.22
CA ILE A 6 3.15 -6.51 1.32
C ILE A 6 3.16 -6.06 2.79
N PHE A 7 2.27 -6.65 3.60
CA PHE A 7 2.18 -6.40 5.03
C PHE A 7 2.08 -7.71 5.80
N LEU A 8 2.77 -7.78 6.93
CA LEU A 8 2.58 -8.79 7.96
C LEU A 8 2.17 -8.04 9.22
N VAL A 9 0.99 -8.36 9.76
CA VAL A 9 0.35 -7.56 10.81
C VAL A 9 -0.20 -8.47 11.88
N ASP A 10 0.15 -8.15 13.12
CA ASP A 10 -0.33 -8.79 14.34
C ASP A 10 -1.09 -7.76 15.17
N LEU A 11 -2.12 -8.21 15.88
CA LEU A 11 -2.78 -7.41 16.91
C LEU A 11 -2.06 -7.63 18.23
N VAL A 12 -1.54 -6.55 18.80
CA VAL A 12 -0.75 -6.53 20.04
C VAL A 12 -1.58 -5.88 21.14
N LEU A 13 -1.55 -6.48 22.33
CA LEU A 13 -2.19 -5.98 23.53
C LEU A 13 -1.09 -5.70 24.57
N ASP A 14 -0.75 -4.44 24.78
CA ASP A 14 0.27 -4.03 25.76
C ASP A 14 -0.17 -2.80 26.56
N ALA A 15 0.76 -2.17 27.29
CA ALA A 15 0.46 -1.02 28.14
C ALA A 15 -0.13 0.18 27.38
N ASP A 16 0.12 0.30 26.08
CA ASP A 16 -0.43 1.37 25.23
C ASP A 16 -1.84 1.03 24.69
N GLY A 17 -2.33 -0.19 24.97
CA GLY A 17 -3.63 -0.68 24.55
C GLY A 17 -3.58 -1.51 23.27
N PRO A 18 -4.76 -1.96 22.75
CA PRO A 18 -4.83 -2.77 21.55
C PRO A 18 -4.39 -1.99 20.31
N HIS A 19 -3.32 -2.44 19.66
CA HIS A 19 -2.79 -1.80 18.47
C HIS A 19 -2.18 -2.81 17.50
N TYR A 20 -1.91 -2.38 16.27
CA TYR A 20 -1.32 -3.23 15.25
C TYR A 20 0.20 -3.08 15.21
N SER A 21 0.92 -4.20 15.03
CA SER A 21 2.39 -4.22 14.94
C SER A 21 2.93 -3.39 13.78
N THR A 22 2.14 -3.27 12.70
CA THR A 22 2.41 -2.34 11.59
C THR A 22 1.55 -1.09 11.74
N PRO A 23 2.14 0.13 11.73
CA PRO A 23 1.37 1.36 11.78
C PRO A 23 0.34 1.47 10.65
N LEU A 24 -0.91 1.79 10.98
CA LEU A 24 -2.00 1.86 9.99
C LEU A 24 -1.74 2.89 8.89
N LYS A 25 -1.00 3.97 9.18
CA LYS A 25 -0.55 4.94 8.16
C LYS A 25 0.21 4.29 7.01
N ASN A 26 0.98 3.23 7.30
CA ASN A 26 1.78 2.54 6.29
C ASN A 26 0.91 1.81 5.25
N PHE A 27 -0.33 1.46 5.61
CA PHE A 27 -1.27 0.84 4.68
C PHE A 27 -1.65 1.77 3.53
N ILE A 28 -1.55 3.09 3.70
CA ILE A 28 -1.77 4.06 2.62
C ILE A 28 -0.45 4.36 1.92
N THR A 29 0.60 4.68 2.67
CA THR A 29 1.84 5.21 2.07
C THR A 29 2.58 4.15 1.25
N ILE A 30 2.61 2.89 1.69
CA ILE A 30 3.33 1.83 0.99
C ILE A 30 2.67 1.48 -0.35
N PRO A 31 1.35 1.23 -0.45
CA PRO A 31 0.72 0.89 -1.72
C PRO A 31 0.74 2.05 -2.72
N VAL A 32 0.58 3.30 -2.25
CA VAL A 32 0.76 4.48 -3.11
C VAL A 32 2.18 4.54 -3.66
N SER A 33 3.20 4.35 -2.81
CA SER A 33 4.59 4.34 -3.28
C SER A 33 4.89 3.17 -4.23
N LEU A 34 4.22 2.03 -4.04
CA LEU A 34 4.36 0.86 -4.91
C LEU A 34 3.70 1.12 -6.27
N PHE A 35 2.52 1.75 -6.27
CA PHE A 35 1.84 2.21 -7.48
C PHE A 35 2.74 3.18 -8.26
N ASP A 36 3.36 4.14 -7.60
CA ASP A 36 4.28 5.10 -8.24
C ASP A 36 5.50 4.45 -8.87
N LYS A 37 6.10 3.50 -8.15
CA LYS A 37 7.22 2.72 -8.68
C LYS A 37 6.79 1.87 -9.88
N ALA A 38 5.57 1.34 -9.88
CA ALA A 38 5.05 0.58 -11.01
C ALA A 38 4.87 1.47 -12.24
N ILE A 39 4.29 2.67 -12.11
CA ILE A 39 4.16 3.60 -13.24
C ILE A 39 5.54 4.03 -13.76
N ASN A 40 6.46 4.41 -12.87
CA ASN A 40 7.83 4.75 -13.26
C ASN A 40 8.56 3.61 -13.97
N SER A 41 8.31 2.35 -13.60
CA SER A 41 8.97 1.21 -14.26
C SER A 41 8.57 1.01 -15.72
N VAL A 42 7.42 1.55 -16.14
CA VAL A 42 6.94 1.49 -17.53
C VAL A 42 7.54 2.63 -18.37
N GLN A 43 8.01 3.71 -17.73
CA GLN A 43 8.67 4.83 -18.42
C GLN A 43 10.01 4.44 -19.04
N ASP A 44 10.71 3.48 -18.44
CA ASP A 44 12.04 3.03 -18.89
C ASP A 44 11.97 1.96 -20.00
N VAL A 45 10.78 1.54 -20.44
CA VAL A 45 10.64 0.50 -21.47
C VAL A 45 11.06 1.10 -22.83
N PRO A 46 12.16 0.62 -23.45
CA PRO A 46 12.58 1.12 -24.73
C PRO A 46 11.51 0.80 -25.78
N GLN A 47 11.00 1.83 -26.45
CA GLN A 47 10.08 1.66 -27.56
C GLN A 47 10.80 0.92 -28.70
N LEU A 48 10.21 -0.20 -29.14
CA LEU A 48 10.78 -1.12 -30.13
C LEU A 48 11.09 -0.41 -31.45
N GLU A 49 10.35 0.65 -31.79
CA GLU A 49 10.56 1.42 -33.02
C GLU A 49 11.94 2.10 -33.06
N ARG A 50 12.55 2.43 -31.92
CA ARG A 50 13.88 3.10 -31.84
C ARG A 50 15.03 2.23 -32.35
N PHE A 51 14.85 0.90 -32.35
CA PHE A 51 15.89 -0.06 -32.73
C PHE A 51 15.68 -0.67 -34.12
N VAL A 52 14.51 -0.45 -34.75
CA VAL A 52 14.13 -1.12 -36.01
C VAL A 52 13.96 -0.13 -37.17
N MET A 53 13.67 1.16 -36.90
CA MET A 53 13.52 2.18 -37.94
C MET A 53 14.86 2.87 -38.30
N GLU A 54 15.81 2.13 -38.85
CA GLU A 54 16.83 2.73 -39.71
C GLU A 54 16.22 2.96 -41.11
N GLY A 55 15.71 4.16 -41.36
CA GLY A 55 15.41 4.63 -42.72
C GLY A 55 13.95 4.84 -43.14
N ILE A 56 12.97 4.79 -42.22
CA ILE A 56 11.57 5.09 -42.55
C ILE A 56 11.24 6.52 -42.10
N SER A 57 11.47 7.47 -43.01
CA SER A 57 10.84 8.79 -42.93
C SER A 57 9.38 8.64 -43.31
N SER A 58 8.47 9.07 -42.43
CA SER A 58 7.02 9.13 -42.64
C SER A 58 6.27 7.82 -42.40
N ALA A 59 5.96 7.55 -41.14
CA ALA A 59 4.72 6.85 -40.79
C ALA A 59 4.10 7.59 -39.60
N GLU A 60 2.85 8.06 -39.77
CA GLU A 60 1.93 8.50 -38.71
C GLU A 60 1.58 7.31 -37.79
N ASN A 61 2.57 6.67 -37.20
CA ASN A 61 2.36 5.60 -36.24
C ASN A 61 2.09 6.24 -34.87
N PRO A 62 1.01 5.87 -34.17
CA PRO A 62 0.77 6.33 -32.82
C PRO A 62 1.90 5.77 -31.96
N LEU A 63 2.83 6.65 -31.57
CA LEU A 63 3.83 6.39 -30.57
C LEU A 63 3.10 5.80 -29.36
N LEU A 64 3.46 4.58 -28.95
CA LEU A 64 2.94 4.02 -27.70
C LEU A 64 3.63 4.80 -26.57
N GLU A 65 3.12 5.99 -26.26
CA GLU A 65 3.65 6.84 -25.20
C GLU A 65 3.50 6.10 -23.86
N ALA A 66 4.58 6.10 -23.07
CA ALA A 66 4.56 5.48 -21.76
C ALA A 66 3.62 6.26 -20.83
N VAL A 67 2.82 5.54 -20.03
CA VAL A 67 1.82 6.11 -19.12
C VAL A 67 2.45 7.12 -18.16
N GLY A 68 2.16 8.40 -18.37
CA GLY A 68 2.68 9.51 -17.58
C GLY A 68 2.15 9.56 -16.15
N MET A 69 2.99 9.99 -15.22
CA MET A 69 2.67 10.04 -13.78
C MET A 69 1.47 10.93 -13.42
N HIS A 70 1.22 11.95 -14.23
CA HIS A 70 0.17 12.96 -14.04
C HIS A 70 -0.97 12.83 -15.05
N GLU A 71 -1.06 11.70 -15.75
CA GLU A 71 -2.20 11.47 -16.60
C GLU A 71 -3.49 11.38 -15.74
N PRO A 72 -4.59 12.01 -16.18
CA PRO A 72 -5.86 11.97 -15.44
C PRO A 72 -6.29 10.58 -14.96
N PRO A 73 -6.18 9.49 -15.75
CA PRO A 73 -6.50 8.14 -15.26
C PRO A 73 -5.58 7.67 -14.14
N VAL A 74 -4.29 8.02 -14.16
CA VAL A 74 -3.31 7.63 -13.12
C VAL A 74 -3.59 8.34 -11.81
N GLU A 75 -3.86 9.65 -11.88
CA GLU A 75 -4.22 10.43 -10.69
C GLU A 75 -5.54 9.97 -10.09
N ALA A 76 -6.55 9.69 -10.93
CA ALA A 76 -7.84 9.16 -10.47
C ALA A 76 -7.70 7.78 -9.81
N LEU A 77 -6.87 6.88 -10.34
CA LEU A 77 -6.60 5.57 -9.74
C LEU A 77 -5.85 5.70 -8.42
N ARG A 78 -4.85 6.57 -8.35
CA ARG A 78 -4.09 6.88 -7.12
C ARG A 78 -5.01 7.41 -6.02
N GLN A 79 -5.92 8.33 -6.36
CA GLN A 79 -6.89 8.87 -5.42
C GLN A 79 -7.83 7.78 -4.91
N LYS A 80 -8.41 6.98 -5.81
CA LYS A 80 -9.28 5.85 -5.42
C LYS A 80 -8.58 4.85 -4.51
N LEU A 81 -7.32 4.54 -4.79
CA LEU A 81 -6.50 3.67 -3.94
C LEU A 81 -6.41 4.23 -2.51
N GLN A 82 -6.10 5.52 -2.38
CA GLN A 82 -6.03 6.17 -1.07
C GLN A 82 -7.38 6.15 -0.34
N GLU A 83 -8.46 6.47 -1.03
CA GLU A 83 -9.82 6.47 -0.47
C GLU A 83 -10.25 5.08 0.01
N TYR A 84 -10.04 4.04 -0.80
CA TYR A 84 -10.40 2.67 -0.42
C TYR A 84 -9.59 2.16 0.77
N VAL A 85 -8.29 2.45 0.80
CA VAL A 85 -7.46 2.06 1.94
C VAL A 85 -7.85 2.83 3.19
N ALA A 86 -8.11 4.14 3.08
CA ALA A 86 -8.58 4.95 4.22
C ALA A 86 -9.91 4.42 4.77
N ALA A 87 -10.84 4.03 3.90
CA ALA A 87 -12.09 3.38 4.32
C ALA A 87 -11.86 2.03 4.99
N ALA A 88 -10.86 1.25 4.54
CA ALA A 88 -10.51 -0.04 5.12
C ALA A 88 -9.82 0.06 6.50
N ILE A 89 -9.19 1.20 6.82
CA ILE A 89 -8.59 1.46 8.13
C ILE A 89 -9.66 1.56 9.23
N ILE A 90 -10.83 2.13 8.93
CA ILE A 90 -11.93 2.32 9.90
C ILE A 90 -12.34 1.00 10.57
N PRO A 91 -12.68 -0.09 9.85
CA PRO A 91 -13.03 -1.35 10.47
C PRO A 91 -11.83 -2.03 11.16
N MET A 92 -10.58 -1.78 10.74
CA MET A 92 -9.40 -2.28 11.46
C MET A 92 -9.29 -1.63 12.84
N GLU A 93 -9.39 -0.31 12.93
CA GLU A 93 -9.39 0.40 14.21
C GLU A 93 -10.56 -0.04 15.10
N ALA A 94 -11.76 -0.14 14.52
CA ALA A 94 -12.93 -0.62 15.25
C ALA A 94 -12.75 -2.05 15.76
N TYR A 95 -12.06 -2.91 15.01
CA TYR A 95 -11.75 -4.27 15.43
C TYR A 95 -10.75 -4.30 16.60
N ALA A 96 -9.66 -3.53 16.53
CA ALA A 96 -8.68 -3.44 17.62
C ALA A 96 -9.33 -2.94 18.92
N ARG A 97 -10.20 -1.91 18.85
CA ARG A 97 -10.91 -1.38 20.02
C ARG A 97 -11.79 -2.41 20.73
N LYS A 98 -12.30 -3.43 20.02
CA LYS A 98 -13.07 -4.51 20.68
C LYS A 98 -12.25 -5.30 21.68
N TYR A 99 -10.92 -5.20 21.64
CA TYR A 99 -10.03 -5.88 22.58
C TYR A 99 -9.71 -5.04 23.82
N GLU A 100 -10.14 -3.77 23.89
CA GLU A 100 -9.98 -2.93 25.09
C GLU A 100 -10.60 -3.60 26.32
N GLN A 101 -11.73 -4.30 26.14
CA GLN A 101 -12.40 -5.05 27.22
C GLN A 101 -11.55 -6.19 27.81
N PHE A 102 -10.53 -6.66 27.10
CA PHE A 102 -9.65 -7.74 27.57
C PHE A 102 -8.38 -7.22 28.22
N MET A 103 -8.15 -5.90 28.24
CA MET A 103 -6.93 -5.30 28.78
C MET A 103 -6.74 -5.61 30.26
N ASP A 104 -7.81 -5.60 31.06
CA ASP A 104 -7.75 -5.91 32.49
C ASP A 104 -7.18 -7.30 32.77
N LEU A 105 -7.60 -8.29 31.98
CA LEU A 105 -7.09 -9.66 32.08
C LEU A 105 -5.66 -9.75 31.53
N THR A 106 -5.38 -9.06 30.43
CA THR A 106 -4.09 -9.17 29.73
C THR A 106 -2.96 -8.52 30.52
N MET A 107 -3.27 -7.44 31.25
CA MET A 107 -2.32 -6.71 32.11
C MET A 107 -2.27 -7.25 33.55
N LEU A 108 -3.05 -8.29 33.88
CA LEU A 108 -3.09 -8.84 35.23
C LEU A 108 -1.77 -9.54 35.57
N ASP A 109 -1.05 -9.03 36.57
CA ASP A 109 0.08 -9.75 37.16
C ASP A 109 -0.42 -10.83 38.13
N ILE A 110 -0.36 -12.08 37.66
CA ILE A 110 -0.77 -13.27 38.43
C ILE A 110 -0.01 -13.36 39.76
N ASN A 111 1.26 -12.95 39.81
CA ASN A 111 2.06 -13.04 41.04
C ASN A 111 1.66 -11.98 42.06
N ALA A 112 1.18 -10.83 41.61
CA ALA A 112 0.61 -9.80 42.47
C ALA A 112 -0.80 -10.18 42.93
N TYR A 113 -1.57 -10.88 42.09
CA TYR A 113 -2.95 -11.28 42.39
C TYR A 113 -3.07 -12.44 43.39
N LEU A 114 -2.07 -13.34 43.45
CA LEU A 114 -2.07 -14.52 44.33
C LEU A 114 -1.45 -14.29 45.73
N LYS A 115 -0.99 -13.07 46.04
CA LYS A 115 -0.45 -12.70 47.36
C LYS A 115 -1.54 -12.16 48.28
#